data_AF-A0A3D1ERC4-F1
#
_entry.id   AF-A0A3D1ERC4-F1
#
_cell.length_a   1.000
_cell.length_b   1.000
_cell.length_c   1.000
_cell.angle_alpha   90.00
_cell.angle_beta   90.00
_cell.angle_gamma   90.00
#
_symmetry.space_group_name_H-M   'P 1'
#
loop_
_entity.id
_entity.type
_entity.pdbx_description
1 polymer ?
#
loop_
_entity_poly.entity_id
_entity_poly.type
_entity_poly.pdbx_seq_one_letter_code
_entity_poly.pdbx_strand_id
1 'polypeptide(L)'
;MLMLLAASLLADPVPVYVIAGQSNAEGYGVPHAQLETIHEVTVVWPGRAQGEKAGPLQAGWGANEKMIGPEYGFGQEMNRHHQRPVVVVKTAWGGKDVWCDFRSPSAGDFNWAERQMKAREEREGRSRQAGSFFNAMVNNIKAGVDQAQVHLGRSG
;
A
#
# COMPACT_ATOMS: atom_id res chain seq x y z
N MET A 1 -33.09 14.16 4.78
CA MET A 1 -31.71 14.46 5.23
C MET A 1 -31.36 13.79 6.57
N LEU A 2 -32.28 13.65 7.53
CA LEU A 2 -32.01 13.00 8.83
C LEU A 2 -31.77 11.47 8.77
N MET A 3 -32.43 10.73 7.86
CA MET A 3 -32.24 9.27 7.74
C MET A 3 -30.86 8.84 7.19
N LEU A 4 -30.26 9.63 6.28
CA LEU A 4 -28.93 9.34 5.71
C LEU A 4 -27.81 9.46 6.76
N LEU A 5 -27.94 10.42 7.68
CA LEU A 5 -27.02 10.61 8.81
C LEU A 5 -27.09 9.46 9.83
N ALA A 6 -28.26 8.84 10.03
CA ALA A 6 -28.39 7.70 10.95
C ALA A 6 -27.77 6.41 10.37
N ALA A 7 -27.84 6.21 9.05
CA ALA A 7 -27.30 5.03 8.38
C ALA A 7 -25.76 4.96 8.40
N SER A 8 -25.07 6.10 8.33
CA SER A 8 -23.60 6.15 8.41
C SER A 8 -23.06 5.87 9.83
N LEU A 9 -23.80 6.23 10.88
CA LEU A 9 -23.46 5.85 12.26
C LEU A 9 -23.71 4.37 12.58
N LEU A 10 -24.52 3.67 11.77
CA LEU A 10 -24.85 2.25 11.93
C LEU A 10 -24.00 1.31 11.07
N ALA A 11 -23.15 1.84 10.18
CA ALA A 11 -22.32 1.01 9.32
C ALA A 11 -21.15 0.40 10.10
N ASP A 12 -21.03 -0.92 10.08
CA ASP A 12 -19.90 -1.61 10.71
C ASP A 12 -18.56 -1.07 10.17
N PRO A 13 -17.58 -0.84 11.07
CA PRO A 13 -16.25 -0.40 10.66
C PRO A 13 -15.61 -1.47 9.77
N VAL A 14 -15.02 -1.02 8.67
CA VAL A 14 -14.29 -1.88 7.74
C VAL A 14 -12.85 -2.00 8.22
N PRO A 15 -12.32 -3.22 8.46
CA PRO A 15 -10.92 -3.40 8.77
C PRO A 15 -10.05 -2.97 7.60
N VAL A 16 -9.05 -2.12 7.89
CA VAL A 16 -8.08 -1.62 6.92
C VAL A 16 -6.68 -2.04 7.32
N TYR A 17 -5.98 -2.68 6.40
CA TYR A 17 -4.61 -3.14 6.57
C TYR A 17 -3.68 -2.43 5.60
N VAL A 18 -2.48 -2.07 6.07
CA VAL A 18 -1.46 -1.44 5.22
C VAL A 18 -0.36 -2.45 4.92
N ILE A 19 -0.07 -2.65 3.64
CA ILE A 19 1.11 -3.36 3.15
C ILE A 19 2.06 -2.34 2.56
N ALA A 20 3.17 -2.11 3.27
CA ALA A 20 4.22 -1.18 2.86
C ALA A 20 5.57 -1.90 2.77
N GLY A 21 6.45 -1.41 1.90
CA GLY A 21 7.82 -1.91 1.84
C GLY A 21 8.45 -1.80 0.46
N GLN A 22 9.43 -2.68 0.23
CA GLN A 22 10.20 -2.70 -1.02
C GLN A 22 9.67 -3.73 -2.05
N SER A 23 10.53 -4.26 -2.91
CA SER A 23 10.17 -5.18 -4.01
C SER A 23 9.34 -6.40 -3.57
N ASN A 24 9.66 -7.03 -2.44
CA ASN A 24 8.87 -8.17 -1.96
C ASN A 24 7.43 -7.78 -1.56
N ALA A 25 7.23 -6.55 -1.09
CA ALA A 25 5.90 -6.01 -0.83
C ALA A 25 5.21 -5.56 -2.11
N GLU A 26 5.94 -5.06 -3.13
CA GLU A 26 5.38 -4.83 -4.47
C GLU A 26 4.84 -6.12 -5.07
N GLY A 27 5.53 -7.24 -4.86
CA GLY A 27 5.06 -8.56 -5.23
C GLY A 27 5.54 -9.02 -6.59
N TYR A 28 6.52 -9.91 -6.58
CA TYR A 28 7.06 -10.55 -7.79
C TYR A 28 6.69 -12.03 -7.89
N GLY A 29 5.72 -12.48 -7.08
CA GLY A 29 5.24 -13.86 -7.12
C GLY A 29 4.49 -14.12 -8.42
N VAL A 30 4.89 -15.16 -9.16
CA VAL A 30 4.20 -15.59 -10.38
C VAL A 30 3.30 -16.78 -10.01
N PRO A 31 1.97 -16.65 -10.11
CA PRO A 31 1.07 -17.77 -9.85
C PRO A 31 1.29 -18.91 -10.86
N HIS A 32 1.34 -20.14 -10.37
CA HIS A 32 1.40 -21.35 -11.22
C HIS A 32 0.02 -21.92 -11.57
N ALA A 33 -1.05 -21.29 -11.08
CA ALA A 33 -2.43 -21.64 -11.32
C ALA A 33 -3.28 -20.37 -11.43
N GLN A 34 -4.48 -20.52 -11.98
CA GLN A 34 -5.46 -19.44 -11.98
C GLN A 34 -5.86 -19.11 -10.54
N LEU A 35 -5.83 -17.82 -10.23
CA LEU A 35 -6.23 -17.30 -8.93
C LEU A 35 -7.68 -16.83 -8.98
N GLU A 36 -8.38 -16.99 -7.86
CA GLU A 36 -9.74 -16.52 -7.68
C GLU A 36 -9.76 -15.01 -7.45
N THR A 37 -10.85 -14.36 -7.88
CA THR A 37 -11.14 -12.98 -7.54
C THR A 37 -12.05 -12.95 -6.31
N ILE A 38 -11.64 -12.23 -5.27
CA ILE A 38 -12.38 -12.11 -4.01
C ILE A 38 -12.91 -10.69 -3.91
N HIS A 39 -14.22 -10.54 -4.12
CA HIS A 39 -14.88 -9.24 -4.22
C HIS A 39 -15.07 -8.57 -2.85
N GLU A 40 -15.04 -9.34 -1.77
CA GLU A 40 -15.15 -8.84 -0.39
C GLU A 40 -13.86 -8.19 0.10
N VAL A 41 -12.74 -8.37 -0.61
CA VAL A 41 -11.47 -7.73 -0.29
C VAL A 41 -11.16 -6.67 -1.34
N THR A 42 -11.13 -5.41 -0.92
CA THR A 42 -10.69 -4.31 -1.77
C THR A 42 -9.20 -4.08 -1.60
N VAL A 43 -8.43 -4.21 -2.67
CA VAL A 43 -7.04 -3.77 -2.72
C VAL A 43 -7.00 -2.36 -3.29
N VAL A 44 -6.23 -1.48 -2.64
CA VAL A 44 -6.02 -0.12 -3.11
C VAL A 44 -4.52 0.18 -3.17
N TRP A 45 -4.02 0.61 -4.33
CA TRP A 45 -2.62 0.96 -4.52
C TRP A 45 -2.49 2.25 -5.34
N PRO A 46 -2.54 3.44 -4.69
CA PRO A 46 -2.52 4.72 -5.40
C PRO A 46 -1.23 4.93 -6.21
N GLY A 47 -0.10 4.49 -5.66
CA GLY A 47 1.22 4.59 -6.29
C GLY A 47 1.53 3.54 -7.36
N ARG A 48 0.60 2.65 -7.72
CA ARG A 48 0.81 1.65 -8.77
C ARG A 48 1.11 2.33 -10.12
N ALA A 49 1.99 1.78 -10.94
CA ALA A 49 2.36 2.43 -12.21
C ALA A 49 1.24 2.37 -13.27
N GLN A 50 0.54 1.23 -13.38
CA GLN A 50 -0.43 0.96 -14.44
C GLN A 50 -1.68 0.28 -13.88
N GLY A 51 -2.77 0.31 -14.65
CA GLY A 51 -4.06 -0.26 -14.27
C GLY A 51 -4.81 0.53 -13.18
N GLU A 52 -5.95 -0.02 -12.77
CA GLU A 52 -6.80 0.57 -11.73
C GLU A 52 -6.07 0.69 -10.39
N LYS A 53 -6.43 1.72 -9.63
CA LYS A 53 -5.86 1.99 -8.30
C LYS A 53 -6.61 1.30 -7.18
N ALA A 54 -7.84 0.88 -7.41
CA ALA A 54 -8.67 0.16 -6.44
C ALA A 54 -9.49 -0.90 -7.15
N GLY A 55 -9.67 -2.06 -6.53
CA GLY A 55 -10.48 -3.14 -7.08
C GLY A 55 -10.50 -4.37 -6.17
N PRO A 56 -11.18 -5.45 -6.60
CA PRO A 56 -11.25 -6.68 -5.82
C PRO A 56 -9.87 -7.34 -5.72
N LEU A 57 -9.67 -8.19 -4.71
CA LEU A 57 -8.44 -8.95 -4.58
C LEU A 57 -8.36 -10.01 -5.67
N GLN A 58 -7.32 -9.96 -6.49
CA GLN A 58 -7.08 -10.87 -7.61
C GLN A 58 -5.61 -10.87 -8.01
N ALA A 59 -5.23 -11.66 -9.00
CA ALA A 59 -3.92 -11.54 -9.63
C ALA A 59 -3.74 -10.13 -10.26
N GLY A 60 -2.50 -9.65 -10.31
CA GLY A 60 -2.16 -8.40 -10.98
C GLY A 60 -2.01 -7.19 -10.06
N TRP A 61 -2.21 -7.37 -8.75
CA TRP A 61 -1.80 -6.40 -7.73
C TRP A 61 -0.31 -6.48 -7.37
N GLY A 62 0.46 -7.34 -8.04
CA GLY A 62 1.92 -7.39 -7.95
C GLY A 62 2.63 -6.28 -8.76
N ALA A 63 3.93 -6.46 -8.97
CA ALA A 63 4.77 -5.56 -9.76
C ALA A 63 4.30 -5.39 -11.22
N ASN A 64 3.52 -6.35 -11.74
CA ASN A 64 2.76 -6.24 -12.98
C ASN A 64 1.46 -7.06 -12.91
N GLU A 65 0.66 -7.00 -13.98
CA GLU A 65 -0.66 -7.64 -14.08
C GLU A 65 -0.66 -9.18 -14.00
N LYS A 66 0.51 -9.82 -14.12
CA LYS A 66 0.67 -11.28 -14.01
C LYS A 66 1.22 -11.73 -12.66
N MET A 67 1.55 -10.78 -11.78
CA MET A 67 2.20 -11.06 -10.51
C MET A 67 1.26 -10.79 -9.33
N ILE A 68 1.60 -11.40 -8.21
CA ILE A 68 1.01 -11.16 -6.90
C ILE A 68 2.10 -10.77 -5.91
N GLY A 69 1.70 -10.01 -4.90
CA GLY A 69 2.45 -9.83 -3.68
C GLY A 69 1.79 -10.50 -2.48
N PRO A 70 2.23 -10.15 -1.26
CA PRO A 70 1.66 -10.71 -0.04
C PRO A 70 0.19 -10.34 0.16
N GLU A 71 -0.34 -9.33 -0.56
CA GLU A 71 -1.75 -8.95 -0.49
C GLU A 71 -2.70 -10.10 -0.83
N TYR A 72 -2.31 -11.01 -1.74
CA TYR A 72 -3.17 -12.11 -2.16
C TYR A 72 -3.37 -13.14 -1.05
N GLY A 73 -2.30 -13.61 -0.42
CA GLY A 73 -2.41 -14.53 0.72
C GLY A 73 -3.01 -13.85 1.94
N PHE A 74 -2.53 -12.64 2.27
CA PHE A 74 -2.97 -11.91 3.44
C PHE A 74 -4.46 -11.52 3.37
N GLY A 75 -4.90 -10.98 2.23
CA GLY A 75 -6.28 -10.56 2.04
C GLY A 75 -7.28 -11.72 2.12
N GLN A 76 -6.93 -12.89 1.59
CA GLN A 76 -7.71 -14.12 1.75
C GLN A 76 -7.93 -14.48 3.23
N GLU A 77 -6.85 -14.50 4.02
CA GLU A 77 -6.93 -14.87 5.42
C GLU A 77 -7.69 -13.82 6.25
N MET A 78 -7.54 -12.53 5.93
CA MET A 78 -8.33 -11.48 6.60
C MET A 78 -9.81 -11.53 6.24
N ASN A 79 -10.16 -11.88 4.99
CA ASN A 79 -11.55 -12.11 4.60
C ASN A 79 -12.17 -13.25 5.43
N ARG A 80 -11.46 -14.38 5.53
CA ARG A 80 -11.90 -15.55 6.31
C ARG A 80 -12.06 -15.23 7.79
N HIS A 81 -11.14 -14.43 8.34
CA HIS A 81 -11.17 -14.05 9.75
C HIS A 81 -12.33 -13.10 10.08
N HIS A 82 -12.54 -12.06 9.27
CA HIS A 82 -13.53 -11.03 9.57
C HIS A 82 -14.94 -11.33 9.08
N GLN A 83 -15.07 -12.20 8.07
CA GLN A 83 -16.33 -12.57 7.41
C GLN A 83 -17.17 -11.35 6.99
N ARG A 84 -16.50 -10.26 6.61
CA ARG A 84 -17.07 -8.97 6.21
C ARG A 84 -16.08 -8.26 5.27
N PRO A 85 -16.47 -7.18 4.58
CA PRO A 85 -15.56 -6.46 3.68
C PRO A 85 -14.25 -6.04 4.36
N VAL A 86 -13.13 -6.22 3.66
CA VAL A 86 -11.77 -5.87 4.12
C VAL A 86 -11.09 -4.97 3.11
N VAL A 87 -10.28 -4.01 3.58
CA VAL A 87 -9.45 -3.18 2.71
C VAL A 87 -7.97 -3.47 2.96
N VAL A 88 -7.22 -3.65 1.88
CA VAL A 88 -5.75 -3.74 1.88
C VAL A 88 -5.20 -2.55 1.10
N VAL A 89 -4.61 -1.59 1.81
CA VAL A 89 -3.93 -0.45 1.22
C VAL A 89 -2.47 -0.78 0.99
N LYS A 90 -2.04 -0.75 -0.26
CA LYS A 90 -0.69 -1.09 -0.69
C LYS A 90 0.10 0.17 -1.03
N THR A 91 1.35 0.18 -0.59
CA THR A 91 2.28 1.28 -0.82
C THR A 91 3.71 0.77 -0.80
N ALA A 92 4.13 0.19 -1.93
CA ALA A 92 5.44 -0.46 -2.05
C ALA A 92 6.25 0.04 -3.26
N TRP A 93 7.57 0.01 -3.13
CA TRP A 93 8.52 0.46 -4.15
C TRP A 93 9.83 -0.35 -4.18
N GLY A 94 10.20 -0.89 -5.34
CA GLY A 94 11.44 -1.63 -5.54
C GLY A 94 12.69 -0.76 -5.32
N GLY A 95 13.74 -1.37 -4.77
CA GLY A 95 15.06 -0.74 -4.62
C GLY A 95 15.03 0.51 -3.72
N LYS A 96 14.32 0.43 -2.60
CA LYS A 96 14.26 1.47 -1.57
C LYS A 96 14.74 0.91 -0.24
N ASP A 97 15.36 1.75 0.56
CA ASP A 97 15.91 1.37 1.87
C ASP A 97 15.35 2.22 3.02
N VAL A 98 15.48 1.70 4.24
CA VAL A 98 15.04 2.38 5.47
C VAL A 98 16.00 3.50 5.87
N TRP A 99 17.26 3.39 5.48
CA TRP A 99 18.31 4.32 5.90
C TRP A 99 18.10 5.73 5.35
N CYS A 100 17.73 5.84 4.06
CA CYS A 100 17.49 7.11 3.38
C CYS A 100 16.04 7.24 2.91
N ASP A 101 15.53 6.33 2.07
CA ASP A 101 14.25 6.55 1.37
C ASP A 101 13.05 6.56 2.33
N PHE A 102 12.96 5.57 3.21
CA PHE A 102 11.93 5.46 4.24
C PHE A 102 12.37 6.01 5.60
N ARG A 103 13.42 6.85 5.63
CA ARG A 103 13.88 7.45 6.89
C ARG A 103 12.74 8.23 7.55
N SER A 104 12.39 7.84 8.77
CA SER A 104 11.36 8.52 9.56
C SER A 104 11.78 9.95 9.90
N PRO A 105 10.85 10.93 9.91
CA PRO A 105 11.10 12.26 10.44
C PRO A 105 11.65 12.23 11.89
N SER A 106 11.29 11.21 12.67
CA SER A 106 11.76 11.04 14.05
C SER A 106 13.17 10.44 14.17
N ALA A 107 13.79 10.01 13.06
CA ALA A 107 15.14 9.44 13.08
C ALA A 107 16.25 10.50 13.28
N GLY A 108 15.87 11.79 13.24
CA GLY A 108 16.80 12.91 13.34
C GLY A 108 17.77 13.01 12.16
N ASP A 109 18.71 13.95 12.28
CA ASP A 109 19.73 14.18 11.28
C ASP A 109 20.65 12.97 11.11
N PHE A 110 21.22 12.83 9.92
CA PHE A 110 22.23 11.82 9.66
C PHE A 110 23.41 11.99 10.61
N ASN A 111 23.89 10.91 11.22
CA ASN A 111 25.14 10.92 11.96
C ASN A 111 26.35 11.08 11.01
N TRP A 112 27.55 11.22 11.56
CA TRP A 112 28.75 11.45 10.75
C TRP A 112 28.99 10.36 9.69
N ALA A 113 28.83 9.09 10.05
CA ALA A 113 29.04 7.97 9.11
C ALA A 113 27.98 7.96 8.01
N GLU A 114 26.71 8.21 8.35
CA GLU A 114 25.62 8.29 7.38
C GLU A 114 25.80 9.48 6.41
N ARG A 115 26.30 10.63 6.89
CA ARG A 115 26.63 11.77 6.01
C ARG A 115 27.73 11.42 5.01
N GLN A 116 28.75 10.67 5.42
CA GLN A 116 29.81 10.21 4.52
C GLN A 116 29.27 9.24 3.47
N MET A 117 28.39 8.31 3.87
CA MET A 117 27.71 7.40 2.94
C MET A 117 26.88 8.19 1.93
N LYS A 118 26.07 9.15 2.38
CA LYS A 118 25.25 10.00 1.51
C LYS A 118 26.09 10.80 0.52
N ALA A 119 27.17 11.43 0.97
CA ALA A 119 28.09 12.17 0.11
C ALA A 119 28.76 11.26 -0.94
N ARG A 120 29.06 10.00 -0.58
CA ARG A 120 29.55 8.99 -1.53
C ARG A 120 28.51 8.66 -2.59
N GLU A 121 27.25 8.44 -2.21
CA GLU A 121 26.17 8.17 -3.19
C GLU A 121 25.98 9.34 -4.16
N GLU A 122 26.05 10.57 -3.66
CA GLU A 122 25.92 11.77 -4.49
C GLU A 122 27.06 11.89 -5.51
N ARG A 123 28.29 11.54 -5.14
CA ARG A 123 29.44 11.44 -6.07
C ARG A 123 29.27 10.34 -7.12
N GLU A 124 28.56 9.26 -6.78
CA GLU A 124 28.20 8.18 -7.70
C GLU A 124 26.97 8.53 -8.55
N GLY A 125 26.47 9.77 -8.49
CA GLY A 125 25.31 10.24 -9.26
C GLY A 125 23.96 9.80 -8.70
N ARG A 126 23.92 9.21 -7.50
CA ARG A 126 22.69 8.80 -6.82
C ARG A 126 22.26 9.88 -5.83
N SER A 127 21.56 10.91 -6.33
CA SER A 127 20.95 11.93 -5.47
C SER A 127 19.59 11.46 -4.98
N ARG A 128 19.47 11.27 -3.66
CA ARG A 128 18.25 10.83 -2.98
C ARG A 128 17.88 11.81 -1.88
N GLN A 129 16.59 12.10 -1.75
CA GLN A 129 16.04 12.89 -0.65
C GLN A 129 15.63 11.97 0.49
N ALA A 130 16.19 12.20 1.68
CA ALA A 130 15.86 11.42 2.87
C ALA A 130 14.36 11.56 3.21
N GLY A 131 13.72 10.44 3.54
CA GLY A 131 12.31 10.37 3.91
C GLY A 131 11.32 10.65 2.77
N SER A 132 11.78 10.83 1.52
CA SER A 132 10.87 11.08 0.39
C SER A 132 9.83 9.96 0.23
N PHE A 133 10.24 8.70 0.36
CA PHE A 133 9.34 7.55 0.26
C PHE A 133 8.55 7.31 1.56
N PHE A 134 9.05 7.73 2.72
CA PHE A 134 8.23 7.77 3.94
C PHE A 134 7.03 8.71 3.75
N ASN A 135 7.26 9.92 3.24
CA ASN A 135 6.20 10.89 2.99
C ASN A 135 5.24 10.41 1.89
N ALA A 136 5.78 9.85 0.80
CA ALA A 136 4.97 9.25 -0.25
C ALA A 136 4.11 8.09 0.29
N MET A 137 4.65 7.26 1.18
CA MET A 137 3.91 6.18 1.85
C MET A 137 2.74 6.72 2.65
N VAL A 138 2.96 7.72 3.51
CA VAL A 138 1.88 8.34 4.30
C VAL A 138 0.79 8.94 3.39
N ASN A 139 1.20 9.63 2.31
CA ASN A 139 0.25 10.21 1.36
C ASN A 139 -0.55 9.15 0.60
N ASN A 140 0.11 8.07 0.16
CA ASN A 140 -0.56 6.94 -0.48
C ASN A 140 -1.53 6.24 0.46
N ILE A 141 -1.20 6.11 1.76
CA ILE A 141 -2.13 5.52 2.73
C ILE A 141 -3.40 6.36 2.84
N LYS A 142 -3.27 7.68 2.98
CA LYS A 142 -4.41 8.59 3.06
C LYS A 142 -5.28 8.53 1.79
N ALA A 143 -4.66 8.71 0.62
CA ALA A 143 -5.35 8.62 -0.66
C ALA A 143 -5.98 7.24 -0.89
N GLY A 144 -5.33 6.18 -0.41
CA GLY A 144 -5.84 4.81 -0.52
C GLY A 144 -7.08 4.57 0.34
N VAL A 145 -7.13 5.15 1.54
CA VAL A 145 -8.33 5.11 2.39
C VAL A 145 -9.49 5.83 1.72
N ASP A 146 -9.26 7.01 1.14
CA ASP A 146 -10.30 7.77 0.43
C ASP A 146 -10.81 7.00 -0.80
N GLN A 147 -9.91 6.41 -1.58
CA GLN A 147 -10.26 5.57 -2.73
C GLN A 147 -11.04 4.32 -2.33
N ALA A 148 -10.69 3.70 -1.19
CA ALA A 148 -11.44 2.56 -0.65
C ALA A 148 -12.88 2.96 -0.28
N GLN A 149 -13.08 4.14 0.33
CA GLN A 149 -14.42 4.63 0.65
C GLN A 149 -15.28 4.79 -0.60
N VAL A 150 -14.73 5.37 -1.67
CA VAL A 150 -15.43 5.51 -2.95
C VAL A 150 -15.75 4.13 -3.54
N HIS A 151 -14.78 3.22 -3.58
CA HIS A 151 -14.98 1.87 -4.13
C HIS A 151 -16.06 1.07 -3.39
N LEU A 152 -16.13 1.23 -2.06
CA LEU A 152 -17.14 0.57 -1.23
C LEU A 152 -18.51 1.26 -1.25
N GLY A 153 -18.68 2.35 -2.02
CA GLY A 153 -19.92 3.14 -2.04
C GLY A 153 -20.22 3.84 -0.71
N ARG A 154 -19.18 4.12 0.08
CA ARG A 154 -19.25 4.75 1.42
C ARG A 154 -18.82 6.22 1.43
N SER A 155 -18.68 6.84 0.27
CA SER A 155 -18.47 8.30 0.16
C SER A 155 -19.71 9.03 0.65
N GLY A 156 -19.60 9.67 1.82
CA GLY A 156 -20.64 10.54 2.40
C GLY A 156 -20.69 11.92 1.78
#